data_AF-A0A8J8K0H0-F1
#
_entry.id   AF-A0A8J8K0H0-F1
#
_cell.length_a   1.000
_cell.length_b   1.000
_cell.length_c   1.000
_cell.angle_alpha   90.00
_cell.angle_beta   90.00
_cell.angle_gamma   90.00
#
_symmetry.space_group_name_H-M   'P 1'
#
loop_
_entity.id
_entity.type
_entity.pdbx_description
1 polymer ?
#
loop_
_entity_poly.entity_id
_entity_poly.type
_entity_poly.pdbx_seq_one_letter_code
_entity_poly.pdbx_strand_id
1 'polypeptide(L)'
;MESKRMELKPVGRVIRVQDDGTATLRIDDEYRDGLRGLEEFSHVWVMWWGHRSSRDVLTVHPLRGRVPRRYGVFATRSPDRPNPILMCLCELLTVYPRSGVLKVRELDALEGSPVLDVKPFIPGYDEPEGDVRTPGWARRARRRPRD
;
A
#
# COMPACT_ATOMS: atom_id res chain seq x y z
N MET A 1 11.17 28.06 12.06
CA MET A 1 9.96 27.39 11.55
C MET A 1 9.75 26.17 12.45
N GLU A 2 8.77 26.19 13.35
CA GLU A 2 8.50 25.03 14.21
C GLU A 2 8.24 23.80 13.35
N SER A 3 8.95 22.71 13.65
CA SER A 3 8.66 21.42 13.05
C SER A 3 7.25 21.03 13.49
N LYS A 4 6.29 21.00 12.55
CA LYS A 4 4.94 20.52 12.84
C LYS A 4 5.03 19.03 13.15
N ARG A 5 4.93 18.68 14.43
CA ARG A 5 4.79 17.29 14.86
C ARG A 5 3.51 16.72 14.24
N MET A 6 3.66 15.62 13.52
CA MET A 6 2.54 14.84 12.97
C MET A 6 2.51 13.49 13.67
N GLU A 7 1.31 13.05 14.03
CA GLU A 7 1.07 11.74 14.65
C GLU A 7 0.09 10.96 13.78
N LEU A 8 0.45 9.73 13.43
CA LEU A 8 -0.39 8.81 12.69
C LEU A 8 -1.02 7.81 13.64
N LYS A 9 -2.33 7.64 13.54
CA LYS A 9 -3.09 6.64 14.30
C LYS A 9 -3.36 5.45 13.37
N PRO A 10 -2.85 4.25 13.65
CA PRO A 10 -3.26 3.06 12.92
C PRO A 10 -4.77 2.87 13.06
N VAL A 11 -5.43 2.53 11.95
CA VAL A 11 -6.87 2.20 11.92
C VAL A 11 -7.13 0.70 12.02
N GLY A 12 -6.07 -0.10 11.99
CA GLY A 12 -6.14 -1.54 12.03
C GLY A 12 -4.78 -2.19 11.78
N ARG A 13 -4.80 -3.47 11.41
CA ARG A 13 -3.60 -4.27 11.21
C ARG A 13 -3.76 -5.32 10.12
N VAL A 14 -2.66 -5.63 9.45
CA VAL A 14 -2.55 -6.83 8.59
C VAL A 14 -2.44 -8.05 9.50
N ILE A 15 -3.41 -8.95 9.44
CA ILE A 15 -3.52 -10.11 10.33
C ILE A 15 -2.95 -11.38 9.69
N ARG A 16 -3.10 -11.52 8.37
CA ARG A 16 -2.62 -12.68 7.64
C ARG A 16 -2.22 -12.32 6.22
N VAL A 17 -1.13 -12.91 5.73
CA VAL A 17 -0.71 -12.84 4.31
C VAL A 17 -0.47 -14.27 3.83
N GLN A 18 -1.05 -14.62 2.69
CA GLN A 18 -0.99 -15.96 2.12
C GLN A 18 -0.12 -15.99 0.86
N ASP A 19 0.39 -17.17 0.52
CA ASP A 19 1.29 -17.37 -0.64
C ASP A 19 0.59 -17.09 -1.98
N ASP A 20 -0.74 -17.21 -2.03
CA ASP A 20 -1.57 -16.87 -3.20
C ASP A 20 -1.74 -15.33 -3.39
N GLY A 21 -1.08 -14.53 -2.56
CA GLY A 21 -1.12 -13.08 -2.59
C GLY A 21 -2.37 -12.47 -1.97
N THR A 22 -3.21 -13.26 -1.29
CA THR A 22 -4.33 -12.75 -0.50
C THR A 22 -3.89 -12.33 0.90
N ALA A 23 -4.51 -11.29 1.43
CA ALA A 23 -4.25 -10.78 2.76
C ALA A 23 -5.55 -10.46 3.49
N THR A 24 -5.52 -10.63 4.82
CA THR A 24 -6.62 -10.26 5.71
C THR A 24 -6.20 -9.08 6.57
N LEU A 25 -6.99 -8.01 6.52
CA LEU A 25 -6.85 -6.85 7.37
C LEU A 25 -7.96 -6.89 8.42
N ARG A 26 -7.66 -6.40 9.63
CA ARG A 26 -8.66 -6.13 10.66
C ARG A 26 -8.61 -4.66 11.03
N ILE A 27 -9.74 -3.99 10.86
CA ILE A 27 -10.00 -2.61 11.28
C ILE A 27 -10.51 -2.63 12.71
N ASP A 28 -9.94 -1.74 13.52
CA ASP A 28 -10.24 -1.63 14.95
C ASP A 28 -11.66 -1.10 15.16
N ASP A 29 -12.28 -1.49 16.28
CA ASP A 29 -13.71 -1.33 16.55
C ASP A 29 -14.20 0.11 16.36
N GLU A 30 -13.43 1.10 16.82
CA GLU A 30 -13.76 2.52 16.70
C GLU A 30 -13.77 3.07 15.27
N TYR A 31 -13.21 2.34 14.29
CA TYR A 31 -13.11 2.77 12.89
C TYR A 31 -14.03 1.98 11.95
N ARG A 32 -14.73 0.95 12.42
CA ARG A 32 -15.51 0.03 11.57
C ARG A 32 -16.66 0.68 10.82
N ASP A 33 -17.27 1.73 11.36
CA ASP A 33 -18.32 2.48 10.67
C ASP A 33 -17.81 3.09 9.35
N GLY A 34 -16.50 3.35 9.23
CA GLY A 34 -15.86 3.81 8.01
C GLY A 34 -15.82 2.77 6.87
N LEU A 35 -16.21 1.52 7.12
CA LEU A 35 -16.28 0.46 6.10
C LEU A 35 -17.59 0.39 5.32
N ARG A 36 -18.60 1.15 5.74
CA ARG A 36 -19.94 1.13 5.11
C ARG A 36 -19.85 1.50 3.63
N GLY A 37 -20.34 0.62 2.74
CA GLY A 37 -20.37 0.84 1.29
C GLY A 37 -19.05 0.50 0.59
N LEU A 38 -18.01 0.07 1.32
CA LEU A 38 -16.74 -0.30 0.69
C LEU A 38 -16.88 -1.53 -0.21
N GLU A 39 -17.82 -2.42 0.09
CA GLU A 39 -18.16 -3.60 -0.71
C GLU A 39 -18.68 -3.29 -2.12
N GLU A 40 -19.08 -2.05 -2.39
CA GLU A 40 -19.53 -1.59 -3.71
C GLU A 40 -18.35 -1.42 -4.69
N PHE A 41 -17.11 -1.44 -4.19
CA PHE A 41 -15.89 -1.27 -4.98
C PHE A 41 -15.18 -2.60 -5.24
N SER A 42 -14.56 -2.73 -6.41
CA SER A 42 -13.74 -3.91 -6.73
C SER A 42 -12.27 -3.77 -6.30
N HIS A 43 -11.78 -2.54 -6.11
CA HIS A 43 -10.39 -2.26 -5.79
C HIS A 43 -10.26 -1.15 -4.77
N VAL A 44 -9.23 -1.26 -3.93
CA VAL A 44 -8.91 -0.29 -2.89
C VAL A 44 -7.41 -0.01 -2.85
N TRP A 45 -7.05 1.24 -2.61
CA TRP A 45 -5.74 1.60 -2.09
C TRP A 45 -5.68 1.23 -0.61
N VAL A 46 -4.74 0.37 -0.25
CA VAL A 46 -4.39 0.09 1.15
C VAL A 46 -3.12 0.83 1.47
N MET A 47 -3.12 1.62 2.55
CA MET A 47 -1.93 2.30 3.07
C MET A 47 -1.55 1.73 4.43
N TRP A 48 -0.26 1.44 4.64
CA TRP A 48 0.22 0.88 5.91
C TRP A 48 1.60 1.46 6.29
N TRP A 49 1.95 1.28 7.56
CA TRP A 49 3.26 1.66 8.07
C TRP A 49 4.26 0.51 7.91
N GLY A 50 5.34 0.77 7.17
CA GLY A 50 6.52 -0.09 7.07
C GLY A 50 7.31 -0.10 8.37
N HIS A 51 6.78 -0.79 9.37
CA HIS A 51 7.33 -0.84 10.73
C HIS A 51 8.74 -1.47 10.84
N ARG A 52 9.22 -2.13 9.78
CA ARG A 52 10.59 -2.67 9.68
C ARG A 52 11.49 -1.88 8.71
N SER A 53 10.99 -0.80 8.12
CA SER A 53 11.74 0.00 7.15
C SER A 53 12.77 0.90 7.82
N SER A 54 13.90 1.10 7.15
CA SER A 54 14.89 2.10 7.55
C SER A 54 14.38 3.51 7.20
N ARG A 55 14.55 4.46 8.12
CA ARG A 55 14.02 5.84 8.00
C ARG A 55 15.07 6.88 7.62
N ASP A 56 16.32 6.49 7.56
CA ASP A 56 17.50 7.30 7.23
C ASP A 56 17.98 7.11 5.77
N VAL A 57 17.37 6.18 5.03
CA VAL A 57 17.73 5.88 3.64
C VAL A 57 17.15 6.94 2.69
N LEU A 58 18.03 7.56 1.91
CA LEU A 58 17.66 8.56 0.90
C LEU A 58 17.87 8.10 -0.55
N THR A 59 18.66 7.05 -0.78
CA THR A 59 18.90 6.48 -2.12
C THR A 59 18.98 4.96 -2.08
N VAL A 60 18.55 4.28 -3.15
CA VAL A 60 18.49 2.80 -3.24
C VAL A 60 18.80 2.31 -4.64
N HIS A 61 19.11 1.02 -4.79
CA HIS A 61 19.05 0.35 -6.08
C HIS A 61 17.63 -0.19 -6.32
N PRO A 62 16.87 0.32 -7.32
CA PRO A 62 15.51 -0.12 -7.58
C PRO A 62 15.40 -1.62 -7.90
N LEU A 63 14.17 -2.14 -7.79
CA LEU A 63 13.82 -3.52 -8.14
C LEU A 63 14.72 -4.57 -7.46
N ARG A 64 14.99 -4.36 -6.16
CA ARG A 64 15.83 -5.25 -5.34
C ARG A 64 17.23 -5.44 -5.96
N GLY A 65 17.86 -4.37 -6.42
CA GLY A 65 19.22 -4.40 -6.98
C GLY A 65 19.31 -4.66 -8.49
N ARG A 66 18.21 -4.99 -9.17
CA ARG A 66 18.21 -5.27 -10.63
C ARG A 66 18.51 -4.04 -11.50
N VAL A 67 18.42 -2.85 -10.93
CA VAL A 67 18.84 -1.61 -11.60
C VAL A 67 20.18 -1.15 -11.00
N PRO A 68 21.27 -1.11 -11.78
CA PRO A 68 22.61 -0.87 -11.25
C PRO A 68 22.81 0.58 -10.78
N ARG A 69 22.08 1.53 -11.35
CA ARG A 69 22.10 2.93 -10.90
C ARG A 69 21.26 3.11 -9.63
N ARG A 70 21.77 3.87 -8.66
CA ARG A 70 20.98 4.32 -7.50
C ARG A 70 20.02 5.44 -7.88
N TYR A 71 18.84 5.42 -7.25
CA TYR A 71 17.80 6.45 -7.37
C TYR A 71 17.43 6.95 -5.97
N GLY A 72 17.03 8.23 -5.89
CA GLY A 72 16.45 8.77 -4.65
C GLY A 72 15.19 8.00 -4.26
N VAL A 73 14.95 7.81 -2.96
CA VAL A 73 13.78 7.03 -2.48
C VAL A 73 12.45 7.57 -3.00
N PHE A 74 12.34 8.89 -3.20
CA PHE A 74 11.16 9.55 -3.77
C PHE A 74 10.95 9.29 -5.27
N ALA A 75 11.97 8.81 -5.98
CA ALA A 75 11.86 8.33 -7.36
C ALA A 75 11.57 6.82 -7.44
N THR A 76 11.30 6.17 -6.30
CA THR A 76 11.07 4.72 -6.20
C THR A 76 9.90 4.39 -5.27
N ARG A 77 9.53 3.10 -5.24
CA ARG A 77 8.63 2.53 -4.23
C ARG A 77 9.36 1.70 -3.18
N SER A 78 10.62 2.04 -2.87
CA SER A 78 11.37 1.38 -1.78
C SER A 78 10.64 1.51 -0.45
N PRO A 79 10.56 0.44 0.36
CA PRO A 79 9.99 0.52 1.71
C PRO A 79 10.84 1.37 2.65
N ASP A 80 12.16 1.43 2.43
CA ASP A 80 13.08 2.29 3.18
C ASP A 80 12.96 3.74 2.67
N ARG A 81 12.55 4.65 3.57
CA ARG A 81 12.29 6.07 3.31
C ARG A 81 12.00 6.81 4.63
N PRO A 82 12.12 8.14 4.68
CA PRO A 82 11.91 8.92 5.91
C PRO A 82 10.60 8.66 6.66
N ASN A 83 9.50 8.54 5.92
CA ASN A 83 8.20 8.14 6.41
C ASN A 83 7.74 6.92 5.61
N PRO A 84 7.90 5.68 6.10
CA PRO A 84 7.54 4.45 5.42
C PRO A 84 6.02 4.24 5.37
N ILE A 85 5.32 5.20 4.77
CA ILE A 85 3.93 5.10 4.38
C ILE A 85 3.94 4.38 3.03
N LEU A 86 3.57 3.10 3.06
CA LEU A 86 3.57 2.20 1.92
C LEU A 86 2.15 2.03 1.41
N MET A 87 2.00 1.71 0.12
CA MET A 87 0.68 1.56 -0.48
C MET A 87 0.67 0.55 -1.64
N CYS A 88 -0.45 -0.16 -1.76
CA CYS A 88 -0.78 -1.04 -2.88
C CYS A 88 -2.21 -0.75 -3.35
N LEU A 89 -2.40 -0.80 -4.66
CA LEU A 89 -3.73 -1.01 -5.23
C LEU A 89 -4.02 -2.50 -5.08
N CYS A 90 -5.09 -2.83 -4.37
CA CYS A 90 -5.46 -4.20 -4.06
C CYS A 90 -6.83 -4.51 -4.66
N GLU A 91 -7.02 -5.74 -5.13
CA GLU A 91 -8.34 -6.27 -5.43
C GLU A 91 -9.09 -6.49 -4.11
N LEU A 92 -10.29 -5.94 -3.97
CA LEU A 92 -11.14 -6.12 -2.81
C LEU A 92 -11.96 -7.40 -2.98
N LEU A 93 -11.74 -8.38 -2.11
CA LEU A 93 -12.40 -9.69 -2.21
C LEU A 93 -13.65 -9.76 -1.36
N THR A 94 -13.58 -9.23 -0.13
CA THR A 94 -14.70 -9.28 0.81
C THR A 94 -14.55 -8.22 1.89
N VAL A 95 -15.68 -7.65 2.32
CA VAL A 95 -15.79 -6.77 3.48
C VAL A 95 -16.76 -7.39 4.48
N TYR A 96 -16.37 -7.48 5.74
CA TYR A 96 -17.23 -7.86 6.86
C TYR A 96 -17.28 -6.70 7.87
N PRO A 97 -18.15 -5.68 7.66
CA PRO A 97 -18.11 -4.44 8.44
C PRO A 97 -18.25 -4.66 9.95
N ARG A 98 -19.14 -5.57 10.38
CA ARG A 98 -19.39 -5.85 11.80
C ARG A 98 -18.15 -6.38 12.54
N SER A 99 -17.33 -7.20 11.89
CA SER A 99 -16.09 -7.74 12.47
C SER A 99 -14.84 -6.92 12.10
N GLY A 100 -14.99 -5.91 11.26
CA GLY A 100 -13.88 -5.10 10.74
C GLY A 100 -12.92 -5.86 9.83
N VAL A 101 -13.34 -7.00 9.28
CA VAL A 101 -12.45 -7.84 8.46
C VAL A 101 -12.56 -7.44 6.99
N LEU A 102 -11.41 -7.16 6.36
CA LEU A 102 -11.29 -6.97 4.91
C LEU A 102 -10.37 -8.04 4.36
N LYS A 103 -10.78 -8.68 3.26
CA LYS A 103 -9.94 -9.58 2.48
C LYS A 103 -9.58 -8.88 1.18
N VAL A 104 -8.29 -8.84 0.87
CA VAL A 104 -7.77 -8.23 -0.35
C VAL A 104 -6.79 -9.17 -1.02
N ARG A 105 -6.51 -8.94 -2.30
CA ARG A 105 -5.39 -9.55 -3.03
C ARG A 105 -4.40 -8.48 -3.47
N GLU A 106 -3.15 -8.89 -3.63
CA GLU A 106 -2.05 -8.05 -4.15
C GLU A 106 -1.42 -7.08 -3.14
N LEU A 107 -1.73 -7.23 -1.85
CA LEU A 107 -1.05 -6.53 -0.77
C LEU A 107 0.34 -7.13 -0.53
N ASP A 108 1.40 -6.32 -0.50
CA ASP A 108 2.77 -6.74 -0.23
C ASP A 108 3.28 -6.32 1.17
N ALA A 109 2.33 -6.10 2.08
CA ALA A 109 2.59 -5.82 3.49
C ALA A 109 3.04 -7.07 4.24
N LEU A 110 3.63 -6.85 5.42
CA LEU A 110 3.98 -7.92 6.35
C LEU A 110 2.85 -8.13 7.35
N GLU A 111 2.67 -9.37 7.81
CA GLU A 111 1.82 -9.64 8.96
C GLU A 111 2.24 -8.77 10.16
N GLY A 112 1.25 -8.27 10.88
CA GLY A 112 1.47 -7.32 11.96
C GLY A 112 1.61 -5.86 11.53
N SER A 113 1.71 -5.55 10.23
CA SER A 113 1.85 -4.16 9.76
C SER A 113 0.65 -3.30 10.17
N PRO A 114 0.86 -2.11 10.78
CA PRO A 114 -0.22 -1.19 11.09
C PRO A 114 -0.85 -0.63 9.81
N VAL A 115 -2.16 -0.77 9.65
CA VAL A 115 -2.92 -0.16 8.56
C VAL A 115 -3.17 1.30 8.92
N LEU A 116 -2.90 2.20 7.98
CA LEU A 116 -3.08 3.64 8.17
C LEU A 116 -4.37 4.13 7.53
N ASP A 117 -4.72 3.59 6.36
CA ASP A 117 -5.87 4.05 5.59
C ASP A 117 -6.29 3.02 4.53
N VAL A 118 -7.57 3.08 4.12
CA VAL A 118 -8.12 2.30 3.01
C VAL A 118 -9.02 3.24 2.19
N LYS A 119 -8.75 3.36 0.89
CA LYS A 119 -9.52 4.23 -0.01
C LYS A 119 -10.01 3.45 -1.23
N PRO A 120 -11.24 3.66 -1.72
CA PRO A 120 -11.66 3.06 -2.98
C PRO A 120 -10.80 3.57 -4.14
N PHE A 121 -10.54 2.71 -5.12
CA PHE A 121 -10.01 3.13 -6.40
C PHE A 121 -11.17 3.62 -7.28
N ILE A 122 -11.02 4.80 -7.88
CA ILE A 122 -12.02 5.44 -8.73
C ILE A 122 -11.40 5.65 -10.13
N PRO A 123 -11.85 4.89 -11.15
CA PRO A 123 -11.43 5.10 -12.53
C PRO A 123 -11.66 6.55 -12.99
N GLY A 124 -10.72 7.10 -13.76
CA GLY A 124 -10.74 8.50 -14.18
C GLY A 124 -10.42 9.54 -13.10
N TYR A 125 -10.46 9.19 -11.81
CA TYR A 125 -9.99 10.06 -10.72
C TYR A 125 -8.56 9.72 -10.29
N ASP A 126 -8.27 8.43 -10.07
CA ASP A 126 -6.95 7.93 -9.69
C ASP A 126 -6.01 7.72 -10.90
N GLU A 127 -6.57 7.78 -12.10
CA GLU A 127 -5.84 7.60 -13.35
C GLU A 127 -5.45 8.98 -13.91
N PRO A 128 -4.16 9.18 -14.28
CA PRO A 128 -3.75 10.42 -14.90
C PRO A 128 -4.37 10.56 -16.30
N GLU A 129 -4.73 11.79 -16.66
CA GLU A 129 -5.10 12.13 -18.02
C GLU A 129 -3.87 12.14 -18.95
N GLY A 130 -4.04 11.67 -20.18
CA GLY A 130 -3.02 11.72 -21.23
C GLY A 130 -1.86 10.73 -21.05
N ASP A 131 -0.72 11.04 -21.69
CA ASP A 131 0.41 10.13 -21.79
C ASP A 131 1.23 10.03 -20.51
N VAL A 132 1.28 8.84 -19.92
CA VAL A 132 2.04 8.57 -18.70
C VAL A 132 3.51 8.26 -19.00
N ARG A 133 4.41 9.16 -18.55
CA ARG A 133 5.86 8.95 -18.61
C ARG A 133 6.38 8.19 -17.39
N THR A 134 7.12 7.12 -17.64
CA THR A 134 7.83 6.34 -16.61
C THR A 134 9.22 5.94 -17.10
N PRO A 135 10.22 5.82 -16.23
CA PRO A 135 11.54 5.34 -16.64
C PRO A 135 11.45 3.88 -17.13
N GLY A 136 12.25 3.52 -18.13
CA GLY A 136 12.15 2.21 -18.78
C GLY A 136 12.32 1.01 -17.84
N TRP A 137 13.10 1.16 -16.76
CA TRP A 137 13.23 0.11 -15.74
C TRP A 137 11.94 -0.09 -14.93
N ALA A 138 11.13 0.95 -14.71
CA ALA A 138 9.86 0.84 -13.98
C ALA A 138 8.78 0.17 -14.83
N ARG A 139 8.78 0.39 -16.15
CA ARG A 139 7.86 -0.29 -17.09
C ARG A 139 8.03 -1.81 -17.09
N ARG A 140 9.27 -2.28 -16.92
CA ARG A 140 9.63 -3.71 -16.83
C ARG A 140 9.28 -4.35 -15.49
N ALA A 141 8.85 -3.57 -14.50
CA ALA A 141 8.48 -4.06 -13.18
C ALA A 141 7.04 -4.58 -13.09
N ARG A 142 6.28 -4.58 -14.20
CA ARG A 142 4.95 -5.19 -14.25
C ARG A 142 5.03 -6.63 -13.75
N ARG A 143 4.05 -7.01 -12.91
CA ARG A 143 3.86 -8.39 -12.45
C ARG A 143 3.84 -9.31 -13.67
N ARG A 144 4.46 -10.50 -13.55
CA ARG A 144 4.36 -11.55 -14.56
C ARG A 144 2.89 -11.73 -14.97
N PRO A 145 2.59 -12.05 -16.24
CA PRO A 145 1.28 -12.61 -16.58
C PRO A 145 0.96 -13.74 -15.59
N ARG A 146 -0.29 -13.81 -15.14
CA ARG A 146 -0.79 -15.03 -14.52
C ARG A 146 -0.89 -16.03 -15.68
N ASP A 147 -0.08 -17.09 -15.64
CA ASP A 147 -0.22 -18.24 -16.55
C ASP A 147 -1.60 -18.90 -16.35
#